data_AF-A0A7V3SYN6-F1
#
_entry.id   AF-A0A7V3SYN6-F1
#
_cell.length_a   1.000
_cell.length_b   1.000
_cell.length_c   1.000
_cell.angle_alpha   90.00
_cell.angle_beta   90.00
_cell.angle_gamma   90.00
#
_symmetry.space_group_name_H-M   'P 1'
#
loop_
_entity.id
_entity.type
_entity.pdbx_description
1 polymer ?
#
loop_
_entity_poly.entity_id
_entity_poly.type
_entity_poly.pdbx_seq_one_letter_code
_entity_poly.pdbx_strand_id
1 'polypeptide(L)'
;MQCTKCNTENSDNAKFCQVCGSPLTANAAGQTAQPNPSPTIQMAPEKKKKGCLKPILIALGVFVGLLLVIGIFSSGRDKDKQTTVNNSSATSENKDSKPTDKPEAKAETAQKGEAKPEKKTPEWNTKDLNALENGNMLIAANLLKTAGDIKKDAVAVEPASVNKTPWKYYGKVVKMTGSVEVVQDYPPDSDVAKGMGVKEASEIVMTTEDGTIVDMFCSISSGSLKVGDIVTLYGYPVGQAEVENKIGGKFTHLVIIGNAFDKEQQSQ
;
A
#
# COMPACT_ATOMS: atom_id res chain seq x y z
N MET A 1 -36.83 9.61 8.03
CA MET A 1 -37.52 9.42 6.73
C MET A 1 -37.00 8.20 5.96
N GLN A 2 -37.83 7.56 5.12
CA GLN A 2 -37.44 6.35 4.37
C GLN A 2 -36.99 6.66 2.94
N CYS A 3 -35.90 6.05 2.48
CA CYS A 3 -35.41 6.21 1.11
C CYS A 3 -36.32 5.49 0.12
N THR A 4 -36.85 6.19 -0.88
CA THR A 4 -37.73 5.60 -1.91
C THR A 4 -37.01 4.69 -2.91
N LYS A 5 -35.68 4.68 -2.90
CA LYS A 5 -34.86 3.84 -3.81
C LYS A 5 -34.46 2.50 -3.21
N CYS A 6 -34.15 2.45 -1.92
CA CYS A 6 -33.64 1.24 -1.27
C CYS A 6 -34.34 0.91 0.07
N ASN A 7 -35.38 1.67 0.44
CA ASN A 7 -36.19 1.50 1.65
C ASN A 7 -35.44 1.61 2.99
N THR A 8 -34.20 2.05 2.98
CA THR A 8 -33.43 2.32 4.21
C THR A 8 -34.04 3.50 4.96
N GLU A 9 -34.18 3.35 6.27
CA GLU A 9 -34.54 4.45 7.18
C GLU A 9 -33.34 5.38 7.39
N ASN A 10 -33.58 6.68 7.30
CA ASN A 10 -32.58 7.74 7.44
C ASN A 10 -33.08 8.77 8.46
N SER A 11 -32.17 9.57 9.04
CA SER A 11 -32.56 10.68 9.92
C SER A 11 -33.44 11.69 9.16
N ASP A 12 -34.33 12.38 9.87
CA ASP A 12 -35.32 13.28 9.24
C ASP A 12 -34.70 14.52 8.56
N ASN A 13 -33.44 14.81 8.85
CA ASN A 13 -32.65 15.88 8.25
C ASN A 13 -31.57 15.38 7.26
N ALA A 14 -31.54 14.08 6.93
CA ALA A 14 -30.58 13.53 5.99
C ALA A 14 -30.85 14.06 4.57
N LYS A 15 -29.84 14.66 3.93
CA LYS A 15 -29.93 15.14 2.54
C LYS A 15 -29.79 14.01 1.51
N PHE A 16 -29.07 12.95 1.87
CA PHE A 16 -28.78 11.79 1.04
C PHE A 16 -28.96 10.50 1.85
N CYS A 17 -29.30 9.41 1.18
CA CYS A 17 -29.44 8.10 1.80
C CYS A 17 -28.08 7.58 2.26
N GLN A 18 -27.99 7.17 3.53
CA GLN A 18 -26.77 6.65 4.15
C GLN A 18 -26.31 5.31 3.55
N VAL A 19 -27.19 4.59 2.84
CA VAL A 19 -26.86 3.28 2.23
C VAL A 19 -26.60 3.38 0.73
N CYS A 20 -27.42 4.13 -0.01
CA CYS A 20 -27.36 4.14 -1.47
C CYS A 20 -26.98 5.50 -2.08
N GLY A 21 -26.78 6.54 -1.26
CA GLY A 21 -26.40 7.88 -1.72
C GLY A 21 -27.48 8.66 -2.46
N SER A 22 -28.68 8.09 -2.68
CA SER A 22 -29.77 8.80 -3.37
C SER A 22 -30.22 10.03 -2.57
N PRO A 23 -30.45 11.18 -3.23
CA PRO A 23 -30.96 12.37 -2.54
C PRO A 23 -32.34 12.10 -1.93
N LEU A 24 -32.55 12.58 -0.71
CA LEU A 24 -33.78 12.36 0.06
C LEU A 24 -34.70 13.59 0.06
N THR A 25 -34.44 14.57 -0.80
CA THR A 25 -35.25 15.79 -0.86
C THR A 25 -36.69 15.49 -1.30
N ALA A 26 -37.65 15.91 -0.48
CA ALA A 26 -39.07 15.88 -0.80
C ALA A 26 -39.38 16.85 -1.96
N ASN A 27 -39.90 16.30 -3.07
CA ASN A 27 -40.55 16.96 -4.19
C ASN A 27 -39.81 18.12 -4.89
N ALA A 28 -39.30 17.85 -6.09
CA ALA A 28 -39.32 18.80 -7.19
C ALA A 28 -39.49 18.04 -8.51
N ALA A 29 -40.74 17.81 -8.89
CA ALA A 29 -41.09 17.64 -10.29
C ALA A 29 -40.88 18.99 -10.99
N GLY A 30 -40.02 19.02 -12.00
CA GLY A 30 -40.05 20.02 -13.06
C GLY A 30 -39.13 21.25 -12.88
N GLN A 31 -38.37 21.48 -13.96
CA GLN A 31 -37.91 22.77 -14.49
C GLN A 31 -36.50 23.27 -14.13
N THR A 32 -35.60 23.02 -15.11
CA THR A 32 -34.74 23.97 -15.86
C THR A 32 -33.84 24.97 -15.13
N ALA A 33 -32.60 24.98 -15.62
CA ALA A 33 -31.46 25.80 -15.25
C ALA A 33 -31.68 27.33 -15.29
N GLN A 34 -31.06 28.02 -14.32
CA GLN A 34 -30.20 29.19 -14.56
C GLN A 34 -29.29 29.47 -13.33
N PRO A 35 -28.16 30.18 -13.50
CA PRO A 35 -27.12 30.31 -12.47
C PRO A 35 -27.19 31.65 -11.69
N ASN A 36 -26.44 31.67 -10.56
CA ASN A 36 -25.95 32.82 -9.77
C ASN A 36 -26.78 33.22 -8.52
N PRO A 37 -26.23 33.94 -7.50
CA PRO A 37 -24.84 34.07 -7.02
C PRO A 37 -24.65 33.51 -5.58
N SER A 38 -23.38 33.35 -5.18
CA SER A 38 -22.95 32.88 -3.85
C SER A 38 -23.53 33.68 -2.66
N PRO A 39 -23.96 33.01 -1.57
CA PRO A 39 -24.19 33.67 -0.29
C PRO A 39 -22.91 33.71 0.56
N THR A 40 -22.60 34.92 1.04
CA THR A 40 -21.61 35.24 2.07
C THR A 40 -21.80 34.39 3.32
N ILE A 41 -20.76 33.66 3.74
CA ILE A 41 -20.72 32.94 5.02
C ILE A 41 -20.40 33.93 6.15
N GLN A 42 -21.33 34.09 7.08
CA GLN A 42 -21.07 34.69 8.39
C GLN A 42 -20.57 33.58 9.33
N MET A 43 -19.31 33.70 9.75
CA MET A 43 -18.68 32.78 10.71
C MET A 43 -19.23 33.02 12.12
N ALA A 44 -19.82 31.99 12.73
CA ALA A 44 -20.04 31.94 14.17
C ALA A 44 -18.81 31.29 14.86
N PRO A 45 -18.39 31.77 16.05
CA PRO A 45 -17.13 31.37 16.65
C PRO A 45 -17.22 30.00 17.34
N GLU A 46 -16.36 29.06 16.94
CA GLU A 46 -16.24 27.76 17.62
C GLU A 46 -15.43 27.85 18.92
N LYS A 47 -16.00 27.27 20.00
CA LYS A 47 -15.36 27.14 21.30
C LYS A 47 -14.30 26.05 21.27
N LYS A 48 -13.03 26.44 21.50
CA LYS A 48 -11.90 25.53 21.73
C LYS A 48 -12.12 24.65 22.97
N LYS A 49 -11.96 23.33 22.83
CA LYS A 49 -11.64 22.43 23.94
C LYS A 49 -10.21 21.92 23.83
N LYS A 50 -9.53 21.91 24.98
CA LYS A 50 -8.09 21.71 25.16
C LYS A 50 -7.72 20.21 25.12
N GLY A 51 -6.74 19.88 24.27
CA GLY A 51 -5.57 19.04 24.57
C GLY A 51 -5.73 17.52 24.81
N CYS A 52 -5.03 16.73 23.98
CA CYS A 52 -4.01 15.78 24.45
C CYS A 52 -3.09 15.38 23.27
N LEU A 53 -1.97 16.09 23.11
CA LEU A 53 -0.87 15.74 22.20
C LEU A 53 -0.27 14.39 22.65
N LYS A 54 -0.36 13.31 21.86
CA LYS A 54 0.55 12.13 21.92
C LYS A 54 0.32 10.98 20.90
N PRO A 55 -0.17 11.23 19.67
CA PRO A 55 0.32 10.39 18.54
C PRO A 55 0.62 11.16 17.24
N ILE A 56 0.90 12.47 17.33
CA ILE A 56 1.20 13.36 16.20
C ILE A 56 2.58 13.09 15.54
N LEU A 57 3.34 12.08 15.98
CA LEU A 57 4.69 11.81 15.46
C LEU A 57 4.75 10.87 14.25
N ILE A 58 3.67 10.15 13.91
CA ILE A 58 3.65 9.28 12.72
C ILE A 58 3.12 10.05 11.49
N ALA A 59 2.14 10.94 11.69
CA ALA A 59 1.62 11.81 10.61
C ALA A 59 2.58 12.95 10.21
N LEU A 60 3.46 13.40 11.12
CA LEU A 60 4.47 14.43 10.80
C LEU A 60 5.64 13.90 9.96
N GLY A 61 5.93 12.60 9.98
CA GLY A 61 6.95 12.00 9.09
C GLY A 61 6.54 12.12 7.62
N VAL A 62 5.27 11.88 7.33
CA VAL A 62 4.66 12.04 5.99
C VAL A 62 4.62 13.52 5.57
N PHE A 63 4.36 14.44 6.52
CA PHE A 63 4.25 15.87 6.23
C PHE A 63 5.61 16.58 6.04
N VAL A 64 6.66 16.19 6.79
CA VAL A 64 8.01 16.78 6.67
C VAL A 64 8.76 16.25 5.45
N GLY A 65 8.51 14.98 5.05
CA GLY A 65 9.01 14.45 3.78
C GLY A 65 8.50 15.23 2.56
N LEU A 66 7.24 15.69 2.60
CA LEU A 66 6.62 16.46 1.52
C LEU A 66 7.17 17.89 1.37
N LEU A 67 7.73 18.49 2.43
CA LEU A 67 8.27 19.86 2.40
C LEU A 67 9.76 19.95 2.02
N LEU A 68 10.54 18.88 2.22
CA LEU A 68 11.99 18.91 1.96
C LEU A 68 12.38 18.65 0.50
N VAL A 69 11.50 18.09 -0.33
CA VAL A 69 11.82 17.73 -1.72
C VAL A 69 11.66 18.89 -2.72
N ILE A 70 11.04 20.01 -2.33
CA ILE A 70 10.75 21.14 -3.25
C ILE A 70 11.67 22.36 -3.01
N GLY A 71 12.51 22.34 -1.97
CA GLY A 71 13.11 23.56 -1.43
C GLY A 71 14.62 23.82 -1.60
N ILE A 72 15.42 22.96 -2.27
CA ILE A 72 16.87 23.24 -2.41
C ILE A 72 17.41 22.82 -3.79
N PHE A 73 17.16 23.66 -4.80
CA PHE A 73 18.11 23.86 -5.90
C PHE A 73 18.37 25.36 -6.04
N SER A 74 19.46 25.83 -5.43
CA SER A 74 20.20 27.02 -5.85
C SER A 74 21.60 27.02 -5.22
N SER A 75 22.56 26.59 -6.03
CA SER A 75 23.91 27.15 -6.21
C SER A 75 24.90 27.20 -5.03
N GLY A 76 25.95 26.36 -5.14
CA GLY A 76 27.24 26.59 -4.46
C GLY A 76 28.31 25.63 -4.97
N ARG A 77 29.29 26.17 -5.71
CA ARG A 77 30.38 25.48 -6.41
C ARG A 77 31.60 25.23 -5.50
N ASP A 78 32.38 24.20 -5.87
CA ASP A 78 33.81 23.92 -5.63
C ASP A 78 34.32 23.57 -4.20
N LYS A 79 34.86 22.35 -4.04
CA LYS A 79 36.32 22.07 -4.16
C LYS A 79 36.68 20.61 -3.89
N ASP A 80 37.57 20.11 -4.73
CA ASP A 80 38.27 18.83 -4.65
C ASP A 80 38.98 18.56 -3.32
N LYS A 81 39.00 17.28 -2.90
CA LYS A 81 40.24 16.66 -2.44
C LYS A 81 40.22 15.14 -2.57
N GLN A 82 40.95 14.69 -3.60
CA GLN A 82 41.55 13.38 -3.75
C GLN A 82 42.35 12.97 -2.51
N THR A 83 42.19 11.74 -2.04
CA THR A 83 43.28 10.99 -1.41
C THR A 83 43.20 9.53 -1.84
N THR A 84 44.22 9.16 -2.61
CA THR A 84 44.59 7.81 -3.04
C THR A 84 45.32 7.10 -1.90
N VAL A 85 45.02 5.82 -1.66
CA VAL A 85 46.06 4.77 -1.46
C VAL A 85 45.47 3.35 -1.61
N ASN A 86 45.83 2.77 -2.76
CA ASN A 86 46.21 1.38 -3.09
C ASN A 86 45.93 0.21 -2.15
N ASN A 87 45.21 -0.76 -2.71
CA ASN A 87 45.55 -2.18 -2.94
C ASN A 87 46.70 -2.83 -2.13
N SER A 88 46.39 -3.99 -1.55
CA SER A 88 47.32 -5.13 -1.44
C SER A 88 46.56 -6.45 -1.66
N SER A 89 46.97 -7.14 -2.72
CA SER A 89 46.61 -8.51 -3.08
C SER A 89 47.31 -9.51 -2.16
N ALA A 90 46.67 -10.65 -1.92
CA ALA A 90 47.37 -11.91 -1.69
C ALA A 90 46.50 -13.07 -2.20
N THR A 91 46.79 -13.48 -3.44
CA THR A 91 46.45 -14.78 -4.03
C THR A 91 47.32 -15.86 -3.39
N SER A 92 46.75 -17.06 -3.19
CA SER A 92 47.51 -18.32 -3.24
C SER A 92 46.60 -19.46 -3.68
N GLU A 93 46.75 -19.84 -4.95
CA GLU A 93 46.39 -21.14 -5.53
C GLU A 93 47.32 -22.22 -4.91
N ASN A 94 46.80 -23.36 -4.42
CA ASN A 94 46.40 -24.60 -5.11
C ASN A 94 47.56 -25.61 -5.33
N LYS A 95 47.33 -26.87 -4.91
CA LYS A 95 47.91 -28.15 -5.37
C LYS A 95 47.40 -29.25 -4.41
N ASP A 96 46.35 -29.99 -4.76
CA ASP A 96 46.31 -31.16 -5.67
C ASP A 96 47.00 -32.41 -5.11
N SER A 97 46.20 -33.45 -4.84
CA SER A 97 46.54 -34.87 -5.01
C SER A 97 45.27 -35.72 -4.86
N LYS A 98 44.75 -36.18 -6.00
CA LYS A 98 43.79 -37.28 -6.24
C LYS A 98 44.60 -38.55 -6.66
N PRO A 99 44.06 -39.79 -6.86
CA PRO A 99 42.93 -40.56 -6.30
C PRO A 99 43.36 -41.95 -5.75
N THR A 100 42.43 -42.69 -5.13
CA THR A 100 42.36 -44.15 -5.38
C THR A 100 40.91 -44.65 -5.30
N ASP A 101 40.41 -45.18 -6.42
CA ASP A 101 39.09 -45.81 -6.57
C ASP A 101 39.14 -47.31 -6.21
N LYS A 102 38.10 -47.82 -5.52
CA LYS A 102 37.46 -49.13 -5.78
C LYS A 102 36.17 -49.30 -4.94
N PRO A 103 35.23 -50.20 -5.31
CA PRO A 103 33.82 -49.87 -5.45
C PRO A 103 32.88 -50.73 -4.56
N GLU A 104 31.58 -50.51 -4.75
CA GLU A 104 30.42 -51.31 -4.29
C GLU A 104 30.02 -51.21 -2.81
N ALA A 105 28.84 -50.65 -2.55
CA ALA A 105 27.61 -51.46 -2.52
C ALA A 105 26.39 -50.57 -2.18
N LYS A 106 25.27 -50.94 -2.81
CA LYS A 106 23.94 -50.34 -2.76
C LYS A 106 23.32 -50.50 -1.37
N ALA A 107 22.95 -49.41 -0.72
CA ALA A 107 22.03 -49.39 0.41
C ALA A 107 20.92 -48.35 0.16
N GLU A 108 19.88 -48.83 -0.48
CA GLU A 108 18.59 -48.17 -0.65
C GLU A 108 17.97 -48.00 0.75
N THR A 109 18.20 -46.83 1.35
CA THR A 109 17.54 -46.45 2.59
C THR A 109 16.31 -45.65 2.23
N ALA A 110 15.15 -46.30 2.29
CA ALA A 110 13.85 -45.65 2.25
C ALA A 110 13.72 -44.71 3.46
N GLN A 111 14.16 -43.46 3.31
CA GLN A 111 13.80 -42.39 4.22
C GLN A 111 12.42 -41.86 3.83
N LYS A 112 11.42 -42.53 4.43
CA LYS A 112 10.27 -41.96 5.11
C LYS A 112 10.09 -40.47 4.80
N GLY A 113 9.14 -40.17 3.91
CA GLY A 113 8.76 -38.81 3.55
C GLY A 113 8.63 -37.95 4.80
N GLU A 114 9.52 -36.97 4.92
CA GLU A 114 9.31 -35.84 5.80
C GLU A 114 8.02 -35.18 5.32
N ALA A 115 6.96 -35.33 6.11
CA ALA A 115 5.74 -34.59 5.90
C ALA A 115 6.13 -33.10 5.91
N LYS A 116 6.04 -32.47 4.73
CA LYS A 116 6.12 -31.03 4.55
C LYS A 116 5.29 -30.41 5.68
N PRO A 117 5.85 -29.51 6.52
CA PRO A 117 5.12 -28.92 7.61
C PRO A 117 3.85 -28.30 7.02
N GLU A 118 2.70 -28.79 7.45
CA GLU A 118 1.40 -28.33 7.00
C GLU A 118 1.33 -26.84 7.32
N LYS A 119 1.39 -26.01 6.29
CA LYS A 119 1.49 -24.55 6.40
C LYS A 119 0.16 -24.08 6.99
N LYS A 120 0.07 -23.95 8.32
CA LYS A 120 -1.13 -23.47 8.99
C LYS A 120 -1.53 -22.13 8.36
N THR A 121 -2.72 -22.10 7.77
CA THR A 121 -3.28 -20.87 7.22
C THR A 121 -3.39 -19.85 8.35
N PRO A 122 -2.84 -18.63 8.18
CA PRO A 122 -2.94 -17.62 9.22
C PRO A 122 -4.41 -17.22 9.43
N GLU A 123 -4.75 -16.90 10.68
CA GLU A 123 -6.06 -16.35 11.02
C GLU A 123 -6.08 -14.85 10.76
N TRP A 124 -6.93 -14.41 9.83
CA TRP A 124 -7.07 -13.00 9.47
C TRP A 124 -8.12 -12.31 10.32
N ASN A 125 -7.87 -11.06 10.71
CA ASN A 125 -8.87 -10.24 11.35
C ASN A 125 -9.88 -9.73 10.30
N THR A 126 -11.08 -10.31 10.32
CA THR A 126 -12.17 -9.96 9.38
C THR A 126 -13.20 -9.00 9.98
N LYS A 127 -13.03 -8.59 11.24
CA LYS A 127 -13.99 -7.76 11.98
C LYS A 127 -13.60 -6.28 12.00
N ASP A 128 -12.32 -6.00 11.81
CA ASP A 128 -11.79 -4.64 11.78
C ASP A 128 -11.17 -4.33 10.41
N LEU A 129 -11.64 -3.25 9.80
CA LEU A 129 -11.17 -2.80 8.49
C LEU A 129 -9.94 -1.92 8.60
N ASN A 130 -9.64 -1.32 9.76
CA ASN A 130 -8.49 -0.44 9.88
C ASN A 130 -7.19 -1.24 9.72
N ALA A 131 -6.55 -1.14 8.55
CA ALA A 131 -5.35 -1.91 8.21
C ALA A 131 -4.19 -1.64 9.18
N LEU A 132 -4.15 -0.43 9.77
CA LEU A 132 -3.09 -0.02 10.70
C LEU A 132 -3.28 -0.59 12.11
N GLU A 133 -4.47 -1.09 12.44
CA GLU A 133 -4.83 -1.57 13.78
C GLU A 133 -5.22 -3.05 13.81
N ASN A 134 -5.73 -3.58 12.69
CA ASN A 134 -6.31 -4.92 12.64
C ASN A 134 -5.27 -6.07 12.64
N GLY A 135 -3.98 -5.76 12.48
CA GLY A 135 -2.87 -6.72 12.49
C GLY A 135 -2.62 -7.47 11.17
N ASN A 136 -3.47 -7.28 10.16
CA ASN A 136 -3.40 -8.00 8.89
C ASN A 136 -2.16 -7.64 8.07
N MET A 137 -1.61 -6.43 8.23
CA MET A 137 -0.36 -6.02 7.58
C MET A 137 0.81 -6.96 7.92
N LEU A 138 0.98 -7.31 9.21
CA LEU A 138 2.05 -8.19 9.66
C LEU A 138 1.85 -9.62 9.15
N ILE A 139 0.60 -10.09 9.08
CA ILE A 139 0.26 -11.39 8.48
C ILE A 139 0.70 -11.43 7.01
N ALA A 140 0.30 -10.43 6.23
CA ALA A 140 0.65 -10.33 4.82
C ALA A 140 2.16 -10.23 4.59
N ALA A 141 2.86 -9.39 5.36
CA ALA A 141 4.32 -9.26 5.27
C ALA A 141 5.03 -10.59 5.59
N ASN A 142 4.56 -11.35 6.58
CA ASN A 142 5.11 -12.67 6.89
C ASN A 142 4.82 -13.72 5.81
N LEU A 143 3.66 -13.66 5.14
CA LEU A 143 3.38 -14.51 3.99
C LEU A 143 4.39 -14.24 2.86
N LEU A 144 4.67 -12.96 2.56
CA LEU A 144 5.61 -12.56 1.52
C LEU A 144 7.04 -13.07 1.75
N LYS A 145 7.52 -13.18 3.00
CA LYS A 145 8.86 -13.72 3.32
C LYS A 145 9.10 -15.14 2.80
N THR A 146 8.02 -15.90 2.63
CA THR A 146 8.06 -17.28 2.11
C THR A 146 7.36 -17.43 0.78
N ALA A 147 6.83 -16.32 0.24
CA ALA A 147 6.19 -16.33 -1.06
C ALA A 147 7.27 -16.36 -2.14
N GLY A 148 7.09 -17.20 -3.14
CA GLY A 148 7.88 -17.12 -4.36
C GLY A 148 7.42 -15.93 -5.21
N ASP A 149 7.29 -16.16 -6.51
CA ASP A 149 6.69 -15.18 -7.41
C ASP A 149 5.17 -15.10 -7.22
N ILE A 150 4.71 -14.08 -6.48
CA ILE A 150 3.28 -13.88 -6.17
C ILE A 150 2.43 -13.57 -7.41
N LYS A 151 3.04 -13.15 -8.53
CA LYS A 151 2.30 -12.79 -9.74
C LYS A 151 1.55 -14.00 -10.32
N LYS A 152 2.08 -15.20 -10.12
CA LYS A 152 1.48 -16.46 -10.61
C LYS A 152 0.18 -16.83 -9.90
N ASP A 153 0.06 -16.42 -8.64
CA ASP A 153 -1.10 -16.69 -7.81
C ASP A 153 -2.11 -15.53 -7.81
N ALA A 154 -1.80 -14.45 -8.54
CA ALA A 154 -2.56 -13.21 -8.51
C ALA A 154 -3.86 -13.30 -9.32
N VAL A 155 -4.97 -12.94 -8.69
CA VAL A 155 -6.29 -12.89 -9.32
C VAL A 155 -6.64 -11.46 -9.71
N ALA A 156 -7.07 -11.25 -10.96
CA ALA A 156 -7.64 -9.97 -11.39
C ALA A 156 -8.96 -9.71 -10.66
N VAL A 157 -9.14 -8.50 -10.16
CA VAL A 157 -10.30 -8.12 -9.34
C VAL A 157 -10.77 -6.72 -9.69
N GLU A 158 -12.04 -6.45 -9.43
CA GLU A 158 -12.61 -5.11 -9.44
C GLU A 158 -12.18 -4.35 -8.17
N PRO A 159 -11.38 -3.27 -8.26
CA PRO A 159 -10.83 -2.58 -7.10
C PRO A 159 -11.88 -2.11 -6.09
N ALA A 160 -12.99 -1.53 -6.55
CA ALA A 160 -14.08 -1.08 -5.68
C ALA A 160 -14.73 -2.24 -4.90
N SER A 161 -14.76 -3.44 -5.46
CA SER A 161 -15.31 -4.62 -4.77
C SER A 161 -14.39 -5.09 -3.64
N VAL A 162 -13.07 -5.06 -3.88
CA VAL A 162 -12.08 -5.36 -2.84
C VAL A 162 -12.12 -4.29 -1.76
N ASN A 163 -12.16 -3.01 -2.14
CA ASN A 163 -12.23 -1.92 -1.18
C ASN A 163 -13.47 -2.03 -0.28
N LYS A 164 -14.64 -2.34 -0.85
CA LYS A 164 -15.88 -2.48 -0.06
C LYS A 164 -15.89 -3.70 0.86
N THR A 165 -15.22 -4.78 0.47
CA THR A 165 -15.27 -6.08 1.17
C THR A 165 -13.91 -6.78 1.24
N PRO A 166 -12.87 -6.15 1.82
CA PRO A 166 -11.50 -6.66 1.71
C PRO A 166 -11.34 -8.03 2.38
N TRP A 167 -12.14 -8.34 3.40
CA TRP A 167 -12.14 -9.63 4.09
C TRP A 167 -12.47 -10.84 3.20
N LYS A 168 -13.13 -10.65 2.06
CA LYS A 168 -13.37 -11.74 1.08
C LYS A 168 -12.11 -12.13 0.30
N TYR A 169 -11.08 -11.29 0.37
CA TYR A 169 -9.84 -11.39 -0.39
C TYR A 169 -8.61 -11.60 0.49
N TYR A 170 -8.74 -11.55 1.82
CA TYR A 170 -7.64 -11.87 2.72
C TYR A 170 -7.05 -13.25 2.43
N GLY A 171 -5.71 -13.32 2.42
CA GLY A 171 -4.96 -14.51 2.04
C GLY A 171 -4.85 -14.78 0.54
N LYS A 172 -5.50 -13.96 -0.32
CA LYS A 172 -5.38 -14.06 -1.78
C LYS A 172 -4.51 -12.93 -2.31
N VAL A 173 -3.63 -13.24 -3.24
CA VAL A 173 -2.92 -12.21 -4.00
C VAL A 173 -3.89 -11.66 -5.03
N VAL A 174 -4.09 -10.35 -5.04
CA VAL A 174 -4.87 -9.66 -6.06
C VAL A 174 -3.93 -8.90 -7.00
N LYS A 175 -4.40 -8.66 -8.22
CA LYS A 175 -3.78 -7.69 -9.14
C LYS A 175 -4.79 -6.63 -9.57
N MET A 176 -4.35 -5.38 -9.53
CA MET A 176 -5.15 -4.20 -9.86
C MET A 176 -4.28 -3.22 -10.64
N THR A 177 -4.87 -2.49 -11.58
CA THR A 177 -4.17 -1.56 -12.47
C THR A 177 -4.69 -0.14 -12.27
N GLY A 178 -3.79 0.84 -12.23
CA GLY A 178 -4.15 2.24 -12.03
C GLY A 178 -3.02 3.21 -12.38
N SER A 179 -3.30 4.51 -12.25
CA SER A 179 -2.34 5.59 -12.41
C SER A 179 -1.69 5.90 -11.06
N VAL A 180 -0.35 5.94 -11.02
CA VAL A 180 0.41 6.29 -9.81
C VAL A 180 0.17 7.76 -9.46
N GLU A 181 -0.27 8.00 -8.22
CA GLU A 181 -0.46 9.34 -7.64
C GLU A 181 0.63 9.69 -6.63
N VAL A 182 1.16 8.69 -5.93
CA VAL A 182 2.30 8.82 -4.99
C VAL A 182 3.22 7.64 -5.18
N VAL A 183 4.52 7.91 -5.18
CA VAL A 183 5.56 6.87 -5.11
C VAL A 183 6.69 7.37 -4.22
N GLN A 184 7.10 6.55 -3.27
CA GLN A 184 8.15 6.87 -2.33
C GLN A 184 8.93 5.62 -1.94
N ASP A 185 10.25 5.68 -2.02
CA ASP A 185 11.11 4.72 -1.33
C ASP A 185 11.36 5.18 0.10
N TYR A 186 11.24 4.25 1.04
CA TYR A 186 11.62 4.48 2.42
C TYR A 186 13.12 4.22 2.61
N PRO A 187 13.81 5.03 3.44
CA PRO A 187 15.18 4.75 3.78
C PRO A 187 15.30 3.40 4.52
N PRO A 188 16.48 2.76 4.47
CA PRO A 188 16.79 1.62 5.32
C PRO A 188 16.49 1.92 6.79
N ASP A 189 16.07 0.90 7.53
CA ASP A 189 15.71 0.99 8.95
C ASP A 189 14.56 1.96 9.30
N SER A 190 13.79 2.42 8.31
CA SER A 190 12.52 3.13 8.55
C SER A 190 11.54 2.28 9.36
N ASP A 191 10.59 2.93 10.04
CA ASP A 191 9.58 2.22 10.83
C ASP A 191 8.71 1.31 9.96
N VAL A 192 8.46 1.69 8.71
CA VAL A 192 7.76 0.86 7.72
C VAL A 192 8.56 -0.40 7.40
N ALA A 193 9.85 -0.25 7.05
CA ALA A 193 10.72 -1.39 6.76
C ALA A 193 10.84 -2.34 7.95
N LYS A 194 11.00 -1.80 9.17
CA LYS A 194 11.00 -2.57 10.42
C LYS A 194 9.67 -3.27 10.69
N GLY A 195 8.55 -2.58 10.53
CA GLY A 195 7.21 -3.12 10.74
C GLY A 195 6.88 -4.28 9.79
N MET A 196 7.37 -4.22 8.55
CA MET A 196 7.26 -5.31 7.59
C MET A 196 8.35 -6.39 7.76
N GLY A 197 9.42 -6.10 8.50
CA GLY A 197 10.57 -6.98 8.68
C GLY A 197 11.37 -7.19 7.40
N VAL A 198 11.60 -6.10 6.66
CA VAL A 198 12.29 -6.07 5.36
C VAL A 198 13.39 -5.01 5.39
N LYS A 199 14.37 -5.11 4.49
CA LYS A 199 15.49 -4.15 4.42
C LYS A 199 15.17 -2.90 3.61
N GLU A 200 14.38 -3.10 2.56
CA GLU A 200 13.94 -2.07 1.63
C GLU A 200 12.42 -2.09 1.61
N ALA A 201 11.83 -0.91 1.58
CA ALA A 201 10.40 -0.74 1.46
C ALA A 201 10.08 0.47 0.60
N SER A 202 8.95 0.42 -0.09
CA SER A 202 8.39 1.55 -0.80
C SER A 202 6.89 1.64 -0.58
N GLU A 203 6.34 2.81 -0.87
CA GLU A 203 4.91 3.07 -0.92
C GLU A 203 4.55 3.46 -2.34
N ILE A 204 3.51 2.82 -2.88
CA ILE A 204 2.94 3.15 -4.18
C ILE A 204 1.45 3.34 -3.98
N VAL A 205 0.99 4.58 -4.15
CA VAL A 205 -0.43 4.92 -4.14
C VAL A 205 -0.86 5.16 -5.58
N MET A 206 -1.91 4.48 -6.01
CA MET A 206 -2.50 4.67 -7.32
C MET A 206 -4.01 4.90 -7.24
N THR A 207 -4.55 5.55 -8.26
CA THR A 207 -6.00 5.62 -8.49
C THR A 207 -6.37 4.72 -9.67
N THR A 208 -7.34 3.84 -9.47
CA THR A 208 -7.88 2.95 -10.51
C THR A 208 -8.97 3.63 -11.31
N GLU A 209 -9.36 3.05 -12.45
CA GLU A 209 -10.39 3.63 -13.35
C GLU A 209 -11.73 3.86 -12.63
N ASP A 210 -12.10 2.98 -11.70
CA ASP A 210 -13.32 3.11 -10.88
C ASP A 210 -13.20 4.13 -9.73
N GLY A 211 -12.08 4.85 -9.64
CA GLY A 211 -11.80 5.86 -8.62
C GLY A 211 -11.35 5.31 -7.26
N THR A 212 -11.12 3.99 -7.14
CA THR A 212 -10.56 3.40 -5.93
C THR A 212 -9.10 3.84 -5.77
N ILE A 213 -8.77 4.35 -4.58
CA ILE A 213 -7.38 4.63 -4.22
C ILE A 213 -6.81 3.36 -3.59
N VAL A 214 -5.76 2.82 -4.22
CA VAL A 214 -5.03 1.65 -3.74
C VAL A 214 -3.68 2.11 -3.20
N ASP A 215 -3.41 1.74 -1.96
CA ASP A 215 -2.23 2.12 -1.20
C ASP A 215 -1.41 0.86 -0.90
N MET A 216 -0.30 0.69 -1.61
CA MET A 216 0.56 -0.48 -1.46
C MET A 216 1.82 -0.13 -0.67
N PHE A 217 1.98 -0.80 0.47
CA PHE A 217 3.31 -0.96 1.08
C PHE A 217 4.00 -2.15 0.44
N CYS A 218 5.14 -1.87 -0.22
CA CYS A 218 5.89 -2.83 -1.00
C CYS A 218 7.20 -3.18 -0.29
N SER A 219 7.58 -4.45 -0.26
CA SER A 219 8.84 -4.91 0.37
C SER A 219 10.06 -4.85 -0.55
N ILE A 220 9.98 -4.08 -1.63
CA ILE A 220 11.05 -3.79 -2.57
C ILE A 220 11.04 -2.29 -2.92
N SER A 221 12.16 -1.77 -3.44
CA SER A 221 12.19 -0.41 -4.01
C SER A 221 11.20 -0.26 -5.18
N SER A 222 10.62 0.94 -5.29
CA SER A 222 9.79 1.37 -6.41
C SER A 222 10.57 1.62 -7.71
N GLY A 223 11.91 1.68 -7.63
CA GLY A 223 12.79 1.77 -8.78
C GLY A 223 12.59 3.05 -9.60
N SER A 224 12.26 2.90 -10.88
CA SER A 224 12.06 4.02 -11.81
C SER A 224 10.59 4.43 -11.97
N LEU A 225 9.72 3.94 -11.11
CA LEU A 225 8.32 4.32 -11.09
C LEU A 225 8.18 5.80 -10.70
N LYS A 226 7.29 6.51 -11.39
CA LYS A 226 7.01 7.92 -11.13
C LYS A 226 5.50 8.18 -11.20
N VAL A 227 5.07 9.28 -10.59
CA VAL A 227 3.69 9.77 -10.68
C VAL A 227 3.27 9.89 -12.16
N GLY A 228 2.06 9.43 -12.46
CA GLY A 228 1.48 9.35 -13.80
C GLY A 228 1.84 8.10 -14.61
N ASP A 229 2.74 7.24 -14.11
CA ASP A 229 2.91 5.91 -14.72
C ASP A 229 1.64 5.07 -14.50
N ILE A 230 1.29 4.24 -15.49
CA ILE A 230 0.30 3.18 -15.31
C ILE A 230 1.01 1.94 -14.77
N VAL A 231 0.49 1.40 -13.68
CA VAL A 231 1.09 0.29 -12.97
C VAL A 231 0.04 -0.76 -12.62
N THR A 232 0.42 -2.04 -12.72
CA THR A 232 -0.31 -3.15 -12.13
C THR A 232 0.38 -3.54 -10.82
N LEU A 233 -0.34 -3.44 -9.70
CA LEU A 233 0.15 -3.81 -8.37
C LEU A 233 -0.28 -5.23 -8.02
N TYR A 234 0.59 -5.98 -7.32
CA TYR A 234 0.32 -7.34 -6.86
C TYR A 234 0.52 -7.42 -5.35
N GLY A 235 -0.52 -7.83 -4.60
CA GLY A 235 -0.41 -7.89 -3.15
C GLY A 235 -1.61 -8.52 -2.46
N TYR A 236 -1.47 -8.70 -1.14
CA TYR A 236 -2.55 -9.13 -0.28
C TYR A 236 -3.33 -7.92 0.22
N PRO A 237 -4.67 -7.84 0.03
CA PRO A 237 -5.49 -6.87 0.72
C PRO A 237 -5.41 -7.08 2.23
N VAL A 238 -5.33 -5.98 2.99
CA VAL A 238 -5.20 -6.04 4.46
C VAL A 238 -6.22 -5.19 5.19
N GLY A 239 -7.00 -4.38 4.46
CA GLY A 239 -8.05 -3.53 5.02
C GLY A 239 -8.10 -2.19 4.31
N GLN A 240 -8.50 -1.18 5.07
CA GLN A 240 -8.63 0.20 4.65
C GLN A 240 -7.85 1.12 5.58
N ALA A 241 -7.46 2.28 5.08
CA ALA A 241 -6.91 3.37 5.88
C ALA A 241 -7.60 4.69 5.51
N GLU A 242 -7.81 5.54 6.52
CA GLU A 242 -8.38 6.87 6.36
C GLU A 242 -7.26 7.92 6.34
N VAL A 243 -7.09 8.59 5.21
CA VAL A 243 -6.01 9.56 4.98
C VAL A 243 -6.59 10.96 4.83
N GLU A 244 -6.08 11.93 5.56
CA GLU A 244 -6.56 13.32 5.47
C GLU A 244 -6.26 13.93 4.09
N ASN A 245 -7.25 14.63 3.53
CA ASN A 245 -7.07 15.33 2.26
C ASN A 245 -6.69 16.81 2.46
N LYS A 246 -6.17 17.45 1.41
CA LYS A 246 -5.67 18.84 1.45
C LYS A 246 -6.76 19.91 1.55
N ILE A 247 -8.03 19.56 1.34
CA ILE A 247 -9.15 20.52 1.33
C ILE A 247 -10.06 20.39 2.56
N GLY A 248 -9.65 19.59 3.54
CA GLY A 248 -10.46 19.22 4.69
C GLY A 248 -11.35 18.02 4.34
N GLY A 249 -11.15 16.92 5.06
CA GLY A 249 -11.84 15.65 4.84
C GLY A 249 -10.87 14.48 4.82
N LYS A 250 -11.37 13.29 4.45
CA LYS A 250 -10.57 12.07 4.37
C LYS A 250 -10.84 11.30 3.09
N PHE A 251 -9.84 10.57 2.63
CA PHE A 251 -9.95 9.52 1.65
C PHE A 251 -9.86 8.16 2.33
N THR A 252 -10.68 7.22 1.88
CA THR A 252 -10.56 5.81 2.24
C THR A 252 -9.68 5.12 1.20
N HIS A 253 -8.51 4.66 1.61
CA HIS A 253 -7.60 3.89 0.77
C HIS A 253 -7.82 2.40 1.01
N LEU A 254 -7.82 1.60 -0.06
CA LEU A 254 -7.64 0.15 0.04
C LEU A 254 -6.15 -0.13 0.27
N VAL A 255 -5.80 -0.70 1.42
CA VAL A 255 -4.42 -1.01 1.75
C VAL A 255 -4.09 -2.44 1.30
N ILE A 256 -2.99 -2.59 0.57
CA ILE A 256 -2.42 -3.88 0.18
C ILE A 256 -0.94 -3.98 0.59
N ILE A 257 -0.47 -5.20 0.84
CA ILE A 257 0.96 -5.48 1.08
C ILE A 257 1.49 -6.34 -0.05
N GLY A 258 2.53 -5.89 -0.74
CA GLY A 258 3.07 -6.53 -1.93
C GLY A 258 4.59 -6.59 -1.96
N ASN A 259 5.13 -7.32 -2.94
CA ASN A 259 6.56 -7.34 -3.28
C ASN A 259 6.79 -7.32 -4.80
N ALA A 260 5.77 -6.93 -5.56
CA ALA A 260 5.77 -7.03 -7.01
C ALA A 260 4.80 -6.00 -7.62
N PHE A 261 5.22 -5.41 -8.74
CA PHE A 261 4.43 -4.56 -9.60
C PHE A 261 4.96 -4.66 -11.03
N ASP A 262 4.14 -4.25 -12.00
CA ASP A 262 4.51 -4.12 -13.41
C ASP A 262 4.15 -2.73 -13.90
N LYS A 263 5.14 -2.02 -14.42
CA LYS A 263 4.92 -0.76 -15.13
C LYS A 263 4.48 -1.06 -16.55
N GLU A 264 3.33 -0.54 -16.95
CA GLU A 264 2.88 -0.70 -18.33
C GLU A 264 3.73 0.19 -19.25
N GLN A 265 4.22 -0.40 -20.33
CA GLN A 265 4.89 0.38 -21.37
C GLN A 265 3.84 1.16 -22.13
N GLN A 266 3.90 2.49 -22.04
CA GLN A 266 3.13 3.33 -22.96
C GLN A 266 3.64 3.04 -24.37
N SER A 267 2.79 2.45 -25.20
CA SER A 267 3.01 2.34 -26.64
C SER A 267 3.25 3.75 -27.18
N GLN A 268 4.48 3.99 -27.65
CA GLN A 268 4.89 5.22 -28.35
C GLN A 268 4.23 5.31 -29.73
#